data_AF-Q6HG29-F1
#
_entry.id   AF-Q6HG29-F1
#
_cell.length_a   1.000
_cell.length_b   1.000
_cell.length_c   1.000
_cell.angle_alpha   90.00
_cell.angle_beta   90.00
_cell.angle_gamma   90.00
#
_symmetry.space_group_name_H-M   'P 1'
#
loop_
_entity.id
_entity.type
_entity.pdbx_description
1 polymer ?
#
loop_
_entity_poly.entity_id
_entity_poly.type
_entity_poly.pdbx_seq_one_letter_code
_entity_poly.pdbx_strand_id
1 'polypeptide(L)'
;MEAWSPLMQGQLLDNETLQEIAEKHGKTTAQVILRWDLQNGVITIPKSTKEHRIIANADVFNFELTKEDMEKIDALNENHRVGPDPDNFDF
;
A
#
# COMPACT_ATOMS: atom_id res chain seq x y z
N MET A 1 -1.16 -10.34 -11.12
CA MET A 1 -0.60 -10.56 -9.77
C MET A 1 -1.49 -9.76 -8.82
N GLU A 2 -1.98 -10.34 -7.73
CA GLU A 2 -2.93 -9.71 -6.80
C GLU A 2 -2.26 -9.54 -5.43
N ALA A 3 -2.33 -8.34 -4.83
CA ALA A 3 -1.79 -8.09 -3.50
C ALA A 3 -2.81 -8.45 -2.42
N TRP A 4 -2.50 -9.47 -1.62
CA TRP A 4 -3.25 -9.78 -0.40
C TRP A 4 -2.62 -9.05 0.80
N SER A 5 -3.41 -8.26 1.53
CA SER A 5 -2.96 -7.37 2.62
C SER A 5 -1.92 -6.31 2.22
N PRO A 6 -2.22 -5.43 1.24
CA PRO A 6 -1.26 -4.43 0.74
C PRO A 6 -0.74 -3.48 1.83
N LEU A 7 -1.51 -3.27 2.90
CA LEU A 7 -1.14 -2.39 4.01
C LEU A 7 -0.38 -3.09 5.14
N MET A 8 0.03 -4.36 5.00
CA MET A 8 0.73 -5.10 6.06
C MET A 8 -0.03 -5.07 7.42
N GLN A 9 -1.36 -5.14 7.37
CA GLN A 9 -2.27 -4.92 8.53
C GLN A 9 -2.10 -3.59 9.30
N GLY A 10 -1.51 -2.58 8.67
CA GLY A 10 -1.26 -1.27 9.26
C GLY A 10 0.15 -1.07 9.79
N GLN A 11 1.02 -2.10 9.76
CA GLN A 11 2.42 -1.97 10.21
C GLN A 11 3.24 -0.98 9.36
N LEU A 12 2.88 -0.79 8.09
CA LEU A 12 3.52 0.17 7.21
C LEU A 12 3.00 1.62 7.37
N LEU A 13 1.94 1.85 8.16
CA LEU A 13 1.37 3.19 8.33
C LEU A 13 2.30 4.14 9.09
N ASP A 14 3.16 3.59 9.94
CA ASP A 14 4.09 4.34 10.79
C ASP A 14 5.52 4.43 10.20
N ASN A 15 5.72 4.02 8.94
CA ASN A 15 7.02 4.12 8.28
C ASN A 15 7.30 5.58 7.87
N GLU A 16 8.44 6.13 8.34
CA GLU A 16 8.82 7.53 8.10
C GLU A 16 8.91 7.87 6.60
N THR A 17 9.52 7.01 5.79
CA THR A 17 9.61 7.21 4.32
C THR A 17 8.23 7.32 3.68
N LEU A 18 7.30 6.46 4.08
CA LEU A 18 5.94 6.51 3.55
C LEU A 18 5.16 7.74 4.04
N GLN A 19 5.41 8.21 5.27
CA GLN A 19 4.81 9.43 5.79
C GLN A 19 5.32 10.67 5.04
N GLU A 20 6.63 10.77 4.79
CA GLU A 20 7.20 11.87 3.99
C GLU A 20 6.59 11.93 2.59
N ILE A 21 6.43 10.79 1.93
CA ILE A 21 5.80 10.70 0.60
C ILE A 21 4.31 11.10 0.72
N ALA A 22 3.61 10.64 1.75
CA ALA A 22 2.22 10.98 1.99
C ALA A 22 2.04 12.50 2.18
N GLU A 23 2.89 13.13 2.98
CA GLU A 23 2.90 14.58 3.20
C GLU A 23 3.19 15.35 1.90
N LYS A 24 4.19 14.92 1.13
CA LYS A 24 4.54 15.52 -0.18
C LYS A 24 3.35 15.58 -1.12
N HIS A 25 2.49 14.56 -1.10
CA HIS A 25 1.31 14.46 -1.97
C HIS A 25 0.01 14.95 -1.31
N GLY A 26 0.04 15.35 -0.04
CA GLY A 26 -1.17 15.71 0.72
C GLY A 26 -2.15 14.54 0.86
N LYS A 27 -1.63 13.31 0.95
CA LYS A 27 -2.39 12.06 1.04
C LYS A 27 -2.07 11.33 2.34
N THR A 28 -2.78 10.23 2.57
CA THR A 28 -2.47 9.31 3.66
C THR A 28 -1.50 8.23 3.21
N THR A 29 -0.74 7.64 4.14
CA THR A 29 0.14 6.49 3.87
C THR A 29 -0.60 5.34 3.18
N ALA A 30 -1.85 5.09 3.56
CA ALA A 30 -2.68 4.08 2.91
C ALA A 30 -2.94 4.37 1.42
N GLN A 31 -3.22 5.64 1.08
CA GLN A 31 -3.39 6.04 -0.32
C GLN A 31 -2.09 5.94 -1.11
N VAL A 32 -0.94 6.27 -0.50
CA VAL A 32 0.39 6.10 -1.12
C VAL A 32 0.64 4.64 -1.48
N ILE A 33 0.41 3.72 -0.53
CA ILE A 33 0.60 2.27 -0.76
C ILE A 33 -0.33 1.76 -1.87
N LEU A 34 -1.62 2.15 -1.83
CA LEU A 34 -2.58 1.76 -2.86
C LEU A 34 -2.20 2.32 -4.24
N ARG A 35 -1.68 3.54 -4.29
CA ARG A 35 -1.21 4.15 -5.53
C ARG A 35 0.03 3.43 -6.09
N TRP A 36 0.94 3.01 -5.20
CA TRP A 36 2.12 2.23 -5.56
C TRP A 36 1.72 0.87 -6.17
N ASP A 37 0.77 0.15 -5.56
CA ASP A 37 0.24 -1.11 -6.12
C ASP A 37 -0.28 -0.89 -7.55
N LEU A 38 -1.12 0.14 -7.74
CA LEU A 38 -1.74 0.45 -9.02
C LEU A 38 -0.69 0.81 -10.09
N GLN A 39 0.33 1.59 -9.74
CA GLN A 39 1.41 1.96 -10.67
C GLN A 39 2.32 0.78 -11.03
N ASN A 40 2.44 -0.22 -10.16
CA ASN A 40 3.12 -1.49 -10.45
C ASN A 40 2.24 -2.50 -11.22
N GLY A 41 1.01 -2.11 -11.60
CA GLY A 41 0.08 -3.00 -12.30
C GLY A 41 -0.46 -4.13 -11.42
N VAL A 42 -0.38 -3.97 -10.09
CA VAL A 42 -0.90 -4.92 -9.13
C VAL A 42 -2.35 -4.54 -8.80
N ILE A 43 -3.27 -5.48 -8.98
CA ILE A 43 -4.67 -5.28 -8.59
C ILE A 43 -4.73 -5.29 -7.06
N THR A 44 -5.26 -4.21 -6.49
CA THR A 44 -5.36 -4.01 -5.04
C THR A 44 -6.83 -4.03 -4.60
N ILE A 45 -7.15 -4.78 -3.53
CA ILE A 45 -8.50 -4.95 -2.98
C ILE A 45 -8.52 -4.60 -1.48
N PRO A 46 -8.49 -3.31 -1.12
CA PRO A 46 -8.41 -2.90 0.27
C PRO A 46 -9.72 -3.23 1.02
N LYS A 47 -9.63 -4.10 2.03
CA LYS A 47 -10.74 -4.39 2.94
C LYS A 47 -10.92 -3.24 3.93
N SER A 48 -12.13 -2.70 4.04
CA SER A 48 -12.52 -1.77 5.09
C SER A 48 -14.00 -1.93 5.46
N THR A 49 -14.32 -1.79 6.74
CA THR A 49 -15.72 -1.71 7.24
C THR A 49 -16.13 -0.28 7.61
N LYS A 50 -15.20 0.69 7.54
CA LYS A 50 -15.44 2.09 7.89
C LYS A 50 -15.66 2.90 6.61
N GLU A 51 -16.81 3.54 6.48
CA GLU A 51 -17.22 4.31 5.29
C GLU A 51 -16.17 5.35 4.87
N HIS A 52 -15.70 6.19 5.80
CA HIS A 52 -14.69 7.20 5.49
C HIS A 52 -13.39 6.61 4.92
N ARG A 53 -13.01 5.38 5.32
CA ARG A 53 -11.84 4.69 4.77
C ARG A 53 -12.12 4.09 3.39
N ILE A 54 -13.34 3.63 3.13
CA ILE A 54 -13.72 3.15 1.80
C ILE A 54 -13.59 4.29 0.79
N ILE A 55 -14.11 5.47 1.15
CA ILE A 55 -14.01 6.68 0.32
C ILE A 55 -12.54 7.09 0.13
N ALA A 56 -11.77 7.18 1.22
CA ALA A 56 -10.35 7.55 1.13
C ALA A 56 -9.51 6.57 0.31
N ASN A 57 -9.76 5.26 0.43
CA ASN A 57 -9.04 4.23 -0.34
C ASN A 57 -9.35 4.29 -1.84
N ALA A 58 -10.53 4.79 -2.23
CA ALA A 58 -10.88 5.00 -3.63
C ALA A 58 -10.29 6.31 -4.19
N ASP A 59 -9.94 7.27 -3.33
CA ASP A 59 -9.33 8.55 -3.71
C ASP A 59 -7.82 8.43 -3.99
N VAL A 60 -7.46 7.54 -4.91
CA VAL A 60 -6.07 7.22 -5.31
C VAL A 60 -5.79 7.47 -6.80
N PHE A 61 -6.78 8.02 -7.51
CA PHE A 61 -6.69 8.28 -8.96
C PHE A 61 -6.39 9.75 -9.29
N ASN A 62 -6.40 10.64 -8.30
CA ASN A 62 -6.19 12.08 -8.46
C ASN A 62 -4.74 12.53 -8.18
N PHE A 63 -3.81 11.59 -7.99
CA PHE A 63 -2.38 11.87 -7.85
C PHE A 63 -1.55 10.73 -8.42
N GLU A 64 -0.24 10.95 -8.55
CA GLU A 64 0.73 10.03 -9.09
C GLU A 64 2.00 10.06 -8.22
N LEU A 65 2.57 8.89 -7.96
CA LEU A 65 3.89 8.78 -7.34
C LEU A 65 4.95 9.01 -8.41
N THR A 66 5.91 9.88 -8.12
CA THR A 66 7.04 10.11 -9.03
C THR A 66 7.92 8.87 -9.07
N LYS A 67 8.78 8.78 -10.10
CA LYS A 67 9.76 7.69 -10.19
C LYS A 67 10.63 7.57 -8.92
N GLU A 68 11.07 8.69 -8.36
CA GLU A 68 11.84 8.73 -7.12
C GLU A 68 11.02 8.22 -5.92
N ASP A 69 9.73 8.55 -5.84
CA ASP A 69 8.86 8.05 -4.77
C ASP A 69 8.69 6.54 -4.88
N MET A 70 8.49 6.03 -6.11
CA MET A 70 8.41 4.60 -6.38
C MET A 70 9.71 3.88 -5.98
N GLU A 71 10.88 4.40 -6.39
CA GLU A 71 12.19 3.81 -6.04
C GLU A 71 12.44 3.78 -4.52
N LYS A 72 12.01 4.82 -3.79
CA LYS A 72 12.08 4.85 -2.33
C LYS A 72 11.21 3.79 -1.68
N ILE A 73 9.99 3.59 -2.19
CA ILE A 73 9.07 2.57 -1.66
C ILE A 73 9.59 1.17 -2.00
N ASP A 74 10.10 0.95 -3.21
CA ASP A 74 10.68 -0.33 -3.62
C ASP A 74 11.89 -0.72 -2.75
N ALA A 75 12.69 0.27 -2.32
CA ALA A 75 13.81 0.05 -1.41
C ALA A 75 13.39 -0.38 0.02
N LEU A 76 12.11 -0.20 0.39
CA LEU A 76 11.56 -0.71 1.67
C LEU A 76 11.18 -2.20 1.59
N ASN A 77 11.21 -2.81 0.41
CA ASN A 77 10.82 -4.21 0.27
C ASN A 77 11.81 -5.15 0.98
N GLU A 78 11.39 -5.72 2.10
CA GLU A 78 12.16 -6.71 2.87
C GLU A 78 11.89 -8.17 2.43
N ASN A 79 11.19 -8.40 1.32
CA ASN A 79 10.67 -9.72 0.91
C ASN A 79 9.81 -10.40 1.99
N HIS A 80 9.21 -9.61 2.89
CA HIS A 80 8.45 -10.13 4.01
C HIS A 80 6.96 -10.28 3.64
N ARG A 81 6.45 -11.52 3.65
CA ARG A 81 5.02 -11.80 3.47
C ARG A 81 4.32 -11.85 4.82
N VAL A 82 3.21 -11.11 4.95
CA VAL A 82 2.29 -11.22 6.11
C VAL A 82 1.21 -12.28 5.88
N GLY A 83 1.10 -12.74 4.64
CA GLY A 83 0.23 -13.85 4.28
C GLY A 83 0.83 -15.19 4.67
N PRO A 84 0.03 -16.13 5.19
CA PRO A 84 0.48 -17.50 5.39
C PRO A 84 0.98 -18.09 4.06
N ASP A 85 2.04 -18.88 4.15
CA ASP A 85 2.73 -19.49 3.01
C ASP A 85 1.77 -20.42 2.26
N PRO A 86 1.50 -20.21 0.95
CA PRO A 86 0.64 -21.10 0.18
C PRO A 86 1.14 -22.55 0.13
N ASP A 87 2.42 -22.80 0.40
CA ASP A 87 3.00 -24.15 0.43
C ASP A 87 2.95 -24.81 1.81
N ASN A 88 2.48 -24.12 2.86
CA ASN A 88 2.54 -24.62 4.24
C ASN A 88 1.28 -24.23 5.05
N PHE A 89 0.12 -24.70 4.57
CA PHE A 89 -1.15 -24.59 5.28
C PHE A 89 -1.62 -25.97 5.77
N ASP A 90 -1.55 -26.19 7.08
CA ASP A 90 -2.30 -27.24 7.76
C ASP A 90 -3.60 -26.64 8.33
N PHE A 91 -4.71 -27.32 8.04
CA PHE A 91 -6.10 -26.97 8.40
C PHE A 91 -6.43 -27.17 9.88
#